data_AF-A0A0A1I660-F1
#
_entry.id   AF-A0A0A1I660-F1
#
_cell.length_a   1.000
_cell.length_b   1.000
_cell.length_c   1.000
_cell.angle_alpha   90.00
_cell.angle_beta   90.00
_cell.angle_gamma   90.00
#
_symmetry.space_group_name_H-M   'P 1'
#
loop_
_entity.id
_entity.type
_entity.pdbx_description
1 polymer ?
#
loop_
_entity_poly.entity_id
_entity_poly.type
_entity_poly.pdbx_seq_one_letter_code
_entity_poly.pdbx_strand_id
1 'polypeptide(L)'
;EMHQYLDSDGSGTSATCVSSTIGAERLADATAWLQANNLKGFLGEIGAGSNAVCISAIQGALCSMQQAGGVWLGTLWWAAGP
;
A
#
# COMPACT_ATOMS: atom_id res chain seq x y z
N GLU A 1 -2.49 11.47 5.57
CA GLU A 1 -1.35 10.87 4.84
C GLU A 1 -0.97 9.62 5.65
N MET A 2 -0.57 8.54 4.97
CA MET A 2 -0.27 7.23 5.55
C MET A 2 0.89 6.59 4.77
N HIS A 3 1.70 5.77 5.44
CA HIS A 3 2.77 4.98 4.82
C HIS A 3 2.48 3.49 4.96
N GLN A 4 2.90 2.69 3.98
CA GLN A 4 2.76 1.25 4.06
C GLN A 4 3.88 0.49 3.37
N TYR A 5 4.63 -0.30 4.13
CA TYR A 5 5.56 -1.31 3.61
C TYR A 5 5.01 -2.72 3.79
N LEU A 6 5.59 -3.69 3.09
CA LEU A 6 4.99 -5.03 2.90
C LEU A 6 5.76 -6.16 3.58
N ASP A 7 6.85 -5.84 4.28
CA ASP A 7 7.64 -6.76 5.09
C ASP A 7 6.98 -7.05 6.46
N SER A 8 7.54 -7.99 7.21
CA SER A 8 6.91 -8.60 8.38
C SER A 8 6.45 -7.59 9.43
N ASP A 9 7.24 -6.55 9.68
CA ASP A 9 6.93 -5.50 10.65
C ASP A 9 6.43 -4.20 10.02
N GLY A 10 6.37 -4.13 8.68
CA GLY A 10 5.96 -2.94 7.96
C GLY A 10 6.98 -1.79 8.04
N SER A 11 8.24 -2.08 8.37
CA SER A 11 9.31 -1.09 8.44
C SER A 11 9.89 -0.69 7.08
N GLY A 12 9.73 -1.54 6.06
CA GLY A 12 10.33 -1.33 4.73
C GLY A 12 11.83 -1.62 4.68
N THR A 13 12.37 -2.34 5.67
CA THR A 13 13.80 -2.65 5.77
C THR A 13 14.17 -4.00 5.15
N SER A 14 13.18 -4.86 4.90
CA SER A 14 13.37 -6.16 4.25
C SER A 14 12.81 -6.17 2.82
N ALA A 15 13.54 -6.82 1.91
CA ALA A 15 13.08 -7.06 0.53
C ALA A 15 12.01 -8.17 0.42
N THR A 16 11.67 -8.84 1.54
CA THR A 16 10.70 -9.94 1.58
C THR A 16 9.33 -9.42 1.99
N CYS A 17 8.33 -9.63 1.13
CA CYS A 17 6.93 -9.36 1.47
C CYS A 17 6.29 -10.55 2.19
N VAL A 18 5.38 -10.29 3.12
CA VAL A 18 4.69 -11.33 3.91
C VAL A 18 3.92 -12.31 3.04
N SER A 19 3.18 -11.80 2.04
CA SER A 19 2.39 -12.57 1.11
C SER A 19 2.16 -11.79 -0.18
N SER A 20 1.56 -12.42 -1.20
CA SER A 20 1.16 -11.76 -2.45
C SER A 20 -0.08 -10.88 -2.33
N THR A 21 -0.74 -10.84 -1.16
CA THR A 21 -1.99 -10.11 -0.90
C THR A 21 -1.85 -9.07 0.22
N ILE A 22 -0.73 -9.09 0.96
CA ILE A 22 -0.53 -8.29 2.18
C ILE A 22 -0.76 -6.79 1.98
N GLY A 23 -0.47 -6.26 0.79
CA GLY A 23 -0.69 -4.85 0.47
C GLY A 23 -2.17 -4.44 0.54
N ALA A 24 -3.07 -5.22 -0.06
CA ALA A 24 -4.50 -4.94 -0.02
C ALA A 24 -5.07 -5.16 1.39
N GLU A 25 -4.61 -6.21 2.09
CA GLU A 25 -5.02 -6.53 3.46
C GLU A 25 -4.71 -5.39 4.43
N ARG A 26 -3.47 -4.85 4.39
CA ARG A 26 -3.06 -3.75 5.28
C ARG A 26 -3.77 -2.43 5.00
N LEU A 27 -4.24 -2.20 3.77
CA LEU A 27 -4.97 -0.98 3.41
C LEU A 27 -6.49 -1.07 3.66
N ALA A 28 -7.03 -2.25 3.96
CA ALA A 28 -8.47 -2.48 4.05
C ALA A 28 -9.15 -1.61 5.12
N ASP A 29 -8.63 -1.61 6.35
CA ASP A 29 -9.23 -0.87 7.47
C ASP A 29 -9.11 0.65 7.28
N ALA A 30 -7.96 1.12 6.80
CA ALA A 30 -7.78 2.53 6.45
C ALA A 30 -8.75 2.96 5.34
N THR A 31 -8.96 2.12 4.33
CA THR A 31 -9.92 2.37 3.24
C THR A 31 -11.34 2.48 3.77
N ALA A 32 -11.77 1.52 4.61
CA ALA A 32 -13.10 1.54 5.23
C ALA A 32 -13.29 2.79 6.11
N TRP A 33 -12.26 3.18 6.86
CA TRP A 33 -12.29 4.37 7.70
C TRP A 33 -12.44 5.66 6.85
N LEU A 34 -11.70 5.77 5.75
CA LEU A 34 -11.82 6.92 4.83
C LEU A 34 -13.22 7.01 4.23
N GLN A 35 -13.79 5.88 3.79
CA GLN A 35 -15.14 5.81 3.23
C GLN A 35 -16.20 6.22 4.27
N ALA A 36 -16.14 5.65 5.48
CA ALA A 36 -17.12 5.91 6.53
C ALA A 36 -17.12 7.36 7.00
N ASN A 37 -15.98 8.04 6.93
CA ASN A 37 -15.81 9.42 7.38
C ASN A 37 -15.85 10.46 6.25
N ASN A 38 -16.10 10.04 5.01
CA ASN A 38 -16.07 10.90 3.82
C ASN A 38 -14.75 11.69 3.70
N LEU A 39 -13.63 11.02 3.96
CA LEU A 39 -12.29 11.60 3.91
C LEU A 39 -11.51 11.09 2.69
N LYS A 40 -10.45 11.83 2.34
CA LYS A 40 -9.50 11.46 1.29
C LYS A 40 -8.15 11.09 1.88
N GLY A 41 -7.62 9.97 1.42
CA GLY A 41 -6.30 9.45 1.78
C GLY A 41 -5.28 9.68 0.67
N PHE A 42 -4.02 9.81 1.08
CA PHE A 42 -2.87 9.79 0.19
C PHE A 42 -1.83 8.89 0.83
N LEU A 43 -1.34 7.90 0.08
CA LEU A 43 -0.32 6.96 0.54
C LEU A 43 1.06 7.55 0.21
N GLY A 44 1.65 8.28 1.16
CA GLY A 44 2.87 9.06 0.92
C GLY A 44 4.10 8.20 0.70
N GLU A 45 4.09 6.96 1.20
CA GLU A 45 5.15 5.99 0.97
C GLU A 45 4.58 4.59 0.78
N ILE A 46 5.02 3.93 -0.29
CA ILE A 46 4.93 2.48 -0.48
C ILE A 46 6.21 1.98 -1.16
N GLY A 47 6.71 0.83 -0.72
CA GLY A 47 7.91 0.21 -1.28
C GLY A 47 7.96 -1.28 -0.98
N ALA A 48 8.61 -2.03 -1.86
CA ALA A 48 8.78 -3.48 -1.73
C ALA A 48 9.97 -3.98 -2.57
N GLY A 49 10.44 -5.21 -2.30
CA GLY A 49 11.50 -5.85 -3.08
C GLY A 49 11.08 -6.21 -4.52
N SER A 50 12.05 -6.30 -5.43
CA SER A 50 11.83 -6.70 -6.84
C SER A 50 11.77 -8.22 -7.00
N ASN A 51 10.68 -8.83 -6.53
CA ASN A 51 10.41 -10.26 -6.64
C ASN A 51 8.91 -10.53 -6.87
N ALA A 52 8.57 -11.73 -7.36
CA ALA A 52 7.21 -12.06 -7.80
C ALA A 52 6.14 -11.84 -6.72
N VAL A 53 6.42 -12.23 -5.46
CA VAL A 53 5.48 -12.07 -4.34
C VAL A 53 5.19 -10.58 -4.09
N CYS A 54 6.25 -9.78 -4.00
CA CYS A 54 6.14 -8.35 -3.76
C CYS A 54 5.47 -7.60 -4.93
N ILE A 55 5.77 -7.97 -6.17
CA ILE A 55 5.13 -7.36 -7.36
C ILE A 55 3.62 -7.61 -7.32
N SER A 56 3.18 -8.84 -7.02
CA SER A 56 1.76 -9.15 -6.86
C SER A 56 1.12 -8.39 -5.69
N ALA A 57 1.83 -8.25 -4.58
CA ALA A 57 1.32 -7.51 -3.41
C ALA A 57 1.14 -6.01 -3.68
N ILE A 58 2.08 -5.39 -4.39
CA ILE A 58 1.96 -3.99 -4.84
C ILE A 58 0.81 -3.84 -5.83
N GLN A 59 0.71 -4.72 -6.84
CA GLN A 59 -0.42 -4.69 -7.78
C GLN A 59 -1.76 -4.79 -7.05
N GLY A 60 -1.89 -5.71 -6.09
CA GLY A 60 -3.08 -5.87 -5.26
C GLY A 60 -3.43 -4.60 -4.48
N ALA A 61 -2.45 -3.97 -3.83
CA ALA A 61 -2.64 -2.71 -3.09
C ALA A 61 -3.12 -1.56 -4.00
N LEU A 62 -2.49 -1.38 -5.16
CA LEU A 62 -2.86 -0.32 -6.09
C LEU A 62 -4.25 -0.56 -6.68
N CYS A 63 -4.58 -1.81 -7.02
CA CYS A 63 -5.93 -2.18 -7.48
C CYS A 63 -6.98 -1.92 -6.39
N SER A 64 -6.73 -2.28 -5.12
CA SER A 64 -7.68 -2.03 -4.04
C SER A 64 -7.90 -0.53 -3.81
N MET A 65 -6.83 0.28 -3.87
CA MET A 65 -6.95 1.74 -3.78
C MET A 65 -7.78 2.33 -4.92
N GLN A 66 -7.56 1.87 -6.16
CA GLN A 66 -8.29 2.34 -7.34
C GLN A 66 -9.79 1.98 -7.26
N GLN A 67 -10.12 0.79 -6.73
CA GLN A 67 -11.50 0.31 -6.62
C GLN A 67 -12.25 0.88 -5.40
N ALA A 68 -11.57 1.63 -4.53
CA ALA A 68 -12.12 2.13 -3.26
C ALA A 68 -13.10 3.32 -3.38
N GLY A 69 -13.72 3.54 -4.54
CA GLY A 69 -14.67 4.65 -4.74
C GLY A 69 -14.02 6.04 -4.68
N GLY A 70 -12.73 6.14 -5.02
CA GLY A 70 -12.00 7.41 -5.09
C GLY A 70 -11.67 8.06 -3.74
N VAL A 71 -11.69 7.30 -2.64
CA VAL A 71 -11.19 7.80 -1.34
C VAL A 71 -9.67 7.94 -1.31
N TRP A 72 -8.95 7.17 -2.12
CA TRP A 72 -7.51 7.32 -2.32
C TRP A 72 -7.22 8.26 -3.48
N LEU A 73 -6.43 9.30 -3.21
CA LEU A 73 -6.00 10.28 -4.21
C LEU A 73 -4.81 9.80 -5.05
N GLY A 74 -4.02 8.87 -4.51
CA GLY A 74 -2.82 8.34 -5.14
C GLY A 74 -1.83 7.79 -4.13
N THR A 75 -0.66 7.44 -4.65
CA THR A 75 0.48 6.95 -3.86
C THR A 75 1.79 7.51 -4.41
N LEU A 76 2.83 7.55 -3.58
CA LEU A 76 4.21 7.75 -4.01
C LEU A 76 5.07 6.53 -3.67
N TRP A 77 5.93 6.15 -4.62
CA TRP A 77 6.92 5.10 -4.39
C TRP A 77 8.08 5.65 -3.56
N TRP A 78 8.46 4.91 -2.52
CA TRP A 78 9.67 5.19 -1.74
C TRP A 78 10.80 4.24 -2.17
N ALA A 79 11.88 4.73 -2.77
CA ALA A 79 12.16 6.09 -3.23
C ALA A 79 12.93 6.02 -4.57
N ALA A 80 13.18 7.19 -5.18
CA ALA A 80 13.94 7.27 -6.42
C ALA A 80 15.33 7.90 -6.26
N GLY A 81 15.44 9.05 -5.58
CA GLY A 81 16.65 9.89 -5.47
C GLY A 81 17.93 9.13 -5.06
N PRO A 82 19.11 9.77 -5.25
CA PRO A 82 20.38 9.11 -5.51
C PRO A 82 20.76 8.02 -4.50
#